data_AF-A0A2P5K3X3-F1
#
_entry.id   AF-A0A2P5K3X3-F1
#
_cell.length_a   1.000
_cell.length_b   1.000
_cell.length_c   1.000
_cell.angle_alpha   90.00
_cell.angle_beta   90.00
_cell.angle_gamma   90.00
#
_symmetry.space_group_name_H-M   'P 1'
#
loop_
_entity.id
_entity.type
_entity.pdbx_description
1 polymer ?
#
loop_
_entity_poly.entity_id
_entity_poly.type
_entity_poly.pdbx_seq_one_letter_code
_entity_poly.pdbx_strand_id
1 'polypeptide(L)'
;MAMNKELPEHVKEWERTNPTAYKYYTQEFYANREEHIPEIIHKVEPIADSAVICTRSSNVWSCFKSARQQLEDPYDNLQVMALFDSMYDKLEFEDKKALAYHFAY
;
A
#
# COMPACT_ATOMS: atom_id res chain seq x y z
N MET A 1 -27.17 6.44 -4.65
CA MET A 1 -26.52 5.57 -5.66
C MET A 1 -25.16 5.20 -5.09
N ALA A 2 -25.00 3.98 -4.57
CA ALA A 2 -23.69 3.51 -4.16
C ALA A 2 -22.87 3.26 -5.43
N MET A 3 -21.88 4.10 -5.72
CA MET A 3 -20.87 3.73 -6.70
C MET A 3 -20.22 2.46 -6.18
N ASN A 4 -20.39 1.36 -6.91
CA ASN A 4 -19.55 0.17 -6.80
C ASN A 4 -18.13 0.63 -7.11
N LYS A 5 -17.45 1.18 -6.11
CA LYS A 5 -16.06 1.55 -6.22
C LYS A 5 -15.30 0.24 -6.06
N GLU A 6 -15.00 -0.43 -7.16
CA GLU A 6 -14.30 -1.71 -7.15
C GLU A 6 -12.94 -1.58 -6.45
N LEU A 7 -12.46 -2.70 -5.91
CA LEU A 7 -11.07 -2.85 -5.48
C LEU A 7 -10.14 -2.56 -6.67
N PRO A 8 -8.94 -2.01 -6.44
CA PRO A 8 -7.97 -1.82 -7.51
C PRO A 8 -7.73 -3.13 -8.27
N GLU A 9 -7.63 -3.10 -9.60
CA GLU A 9 -7.55 -4.33 -10.42
C GLU A 9 -6.38 -5.23 -10.03
N HIS A 10 -5.24 -4.64 -9.66
CA HIS A 10 -4.07 -5.39 -9.23
C HIS A 10 -4.27 -6.16 -7.91
N VAL A 11 -5.22 -5.72 -7.06
CA VAL A 11 -5.58 -6.41 -5.81
C VAL A 11 -6.45 -7.63 -6.11
N LYS A 12 -7.27 -7.60 -7.18
CA LYS A 12 -8.08 -8.77 -7.59
C LYS A 12 -7.20 -9.98 -7.93
N GLU A 13 -5.98 -9.76 -8.42
CA GLU A 13 -5.02 -10.84 -8.71
C GLU A 13 -4.53 -11.56 -7.44
N TRP A 14 -4.58 -10.89 -6.28
CA TRP A 14 -4.18 -11.49 -5.00
C TRP A 14 -5.19 -12.49 -4.47
N GLU A 15 -6.46 -12.41 -4.87
CA GLU A 15 -7.46 -13.43 -4.54
C GLU A 15 -6.97 -14.84 -4.92
N ARG A 16 -6.20 -14.93 -6.01
CA ARG A 16 -5.62 -16.18 -6.52
C ARG A 16 -4.22 -16.47 -6.01
N THR A 17 -3.38 -15.44 -5.90
CA THR A 17 -1.94 -15.61 -5.64
C THR A 17 -1.55 -15.45 -4.17
N ASN A 18 -2.33 -14.69 -3.40
CA ASN A 18 -2.11 -14.44 -1.97
C ASN A 18 -3.45 -14.14 -1.24
N PRO A 19 -4.31 -15.16 -1.02
CA PRO A 19 -5.66 -14.96 -0.51
C PRO A 19 -5.71 -14.38 0.92
N THR A 20 -4.67 -14.60 1.72
CA THR A 20 -4.53 -13.99 3.05
C THR A 20 -4.34 -12.48 2.94
N ALA A 21 -3.40 -12.03 2.10
CA ALA A 21 -3.18 -10.60 1.84
C ALA A 21 -4.42 -9.94 1.26
N TYR A 22 -5.11 -10.62 0.33
CA TYR A 22 -6.36 -10.15 -0.24
C TYR A 22 -7.43 -9.92 0.84
N LYS A 23 -7.59 -10.85 1.78
CA LYS A 23 -8.57 -10.73 2.86
C LYS A 23 -8.26 -9.58 3.82
N TYR A 24 -6.99 -9.42 4.23
CA TYR A 24 -6.59 -8.30 5.09
C TYR A 24 -6.76 -6.96 4.37
N TYR A 25 -6.28 -6.87 3.13
CA TYR A 25 -6.43 -5.66 2.31
C TYR A 25 -7.88 -5.28 2.12
N THR A 26 -8.76 -6.23 1.76
CA THR A 26 -10.18 -5.93 1.55
C THR A 26 -10.87 -5.46 2.82
N GLN A 27 -10.60 -6.09 3.97
CA GLN A 27 -11.16 -5.66 5.25
C GLN A 27 -10.75 -4.23 5.61
N GLU A 28 -9.46 -3.92 5.51
CA GLU A 28 -8.92 -2.58 5.77
C GLU A 28 -9.45 -1.57 4.73
N PHE A 29 -9.37 -1.87 3.43
CA PHE A 29 -9.83 -1.00 2.35
C PHE A 29 -11.30 -0.60 2.47
N TYR A 30 -12.18 -1.53 2.86
CA TYR A 30 -13.59 -1.22 3.11
C TYR A 30 -13.80 -0.45 4.41
N ALA A 31 -13.06 -0.76 5.48
CA ALA A 31 -13.11 -0.02 6.75
C ALA A 31 -12.62 1.43 6.58
N ASN A 32 -11.64 1.65 5.71
CA ASN A 32 -10.92 2.92 5.57
C ASN A 32 -11.64 3.90 4.61
N ARG A 33 -12.65 3.45 3.87
CA ARG A 33 -13.28 4.25 2.81
C ARG A 33 -14.31 5.28 3.26
N GLU A 34 -14.70 5.29 4.52
CA GLU A 34 -15.71 6.22 5.03
C GLU A 34 -15.14 7.49 5.69
N GLU A 35 -13.86 7.53 6.10
CA GLU A 35 -13.28 8.72 6.76
C GLU A 35 -11.79 8.96 6.36
N HIS A 36 -11.48 10.14 5.81
CA HIS A 36 -10.13 10.76 5.70
C HIS A 36 -9.06 10.29 4.67
N ILE A 37 -9.29 9.29 3.81
CA ILE A 37 -8.25 8.81 2.85
C ILE A 37 -7.58 9.90 1.96
N PRO A 38 -8.28 10.87 1.34
CA PRO A 38 -7.64 11.81 0.42
C PRO A 38 -6.58 12.71 1.09
N GLU A 39 -6.82 13.13 2.33
CA GLU A 39 -5.89 13.95 3.09
C GLU A 39 -4.67 13.13 3.52
N ILE A 40 -4.87 11.86 3.88
CA ILE A 40 -3.81 10.92 4.23
C ILE A 40 -2.93 10.66 3.00
N ILE A 41 -3.52 10.38 1.83
CA ILE A 41 -2.76 10.18 0.58
C ILE A 41 -1.90 11.41 0.27
N HIS A 42 -2.46 12.63 0.39
CA HIS A 42 -1.69 13.85 0.10
C HIS A 42 -0.44 14.01 1.00
N LYS A 43 -0.52 13.59 2.26
CA LYS A 43 0.62 13.60 3.19
C LYS A 43 1.63 12.48 2.91
N VAL A 44 1.14 11.31 2.50
CA VAL A 44 1.94 10.09 2.36
C VAL A 44 2.62 9.98 1.00
N GLU A 45 2.04 10.58 -0.05
CA GLU A 45 2.51 10.47 -1.42
C GLU A 45 3.97 10.92 -1.65
N PRO A 46 4.46 12.04 -1.07
CA PRO A 46 5.87 12.43 -1.18
C PRO A 46 6.83 11.41 -0.52
N ILE A 47 6.38 10.76 0.55
CA ILE A 47 7.14 9.72 1.25
C ILE A 47 7.20 8.48 0.37
N ALA A 48 6.08 8.10 -0.25
CA ALA A 48 5.99 6.99 -1.20
C ALA A 48 6.90 7.21 -2.42
N ASP A 49 6.91 8.41 -3.00
CA ASP A 49 7.77 8.74 -4.15
C ASP A 49 9.25 8.59 -3.80
N SER A 50 9.65 9.07 -2.64
CA SER A 50 11.02 8.92 -2.13
C SER A 50 11.38 7.45 -1.91
N ALA A 51 10.44 6.65 -1.41
CA ALA A 51 10.61 5.22 -1.19
C ALA A 51 10.73 4.43 -2.50
N VAL A 52 9.97 4.80 -3.53
CA VAL A 52 10.07 4.21 -4.88
C VAL A 52 11.43 4.54 -5.52
N ILE A 53 11.96 5.74 -5.32
CA ILE A 53 13.32 6.08 -5.79
C ILE A 53 14.37 5.21 -5.09
N CYS A 54 14.21 4.95 -3.79
CA CYS A 54 15.09 4.09 -3.01
C CYS A 54 15.21 2.67 -3.59
N THR A 55 14.13 2.11 -4.15
CA THR A 55 14.13 0.72 -4.65
C THR A 55 15.08 0.49 -5.82
N ARG A 56 15.50 1.55 -6.52
CA ARG A 56 16.51 1.48 -7.59
C ARG A 56 17.89 1.04 -7.10
N SER A 57 18.15 1.14 -5.80
CA SER A 57 19.45 0.88 -5.19
C SER A 57 19.40 -0.03 -3.96
N SER A 58 18.21 -0.48 -3.56
CA SER A 58 17.97 -1.24 -2.33
C SER A 58 16.71 -2.10 -2.48
N ASN A 59 16.53 -3.12 -1.64
CA ASN A 59 15.32 -3.93 -1.73
C ASN A 59 14.07 -3.15 -1.31
N VAL A 60 12.95 -3.42 -1.99
CA VAL A 60 11.68 -2.70 -1.81
C VAL A 60 11.17 -2.74 -0.37
N TRP A 61 11.36 -3.85 0.34
CA TRP A 61 10.87 -3.98 1.71
C TRP A 61 11.62 -3.10 2.70
N SER A 62 12.92 -2.93 2.53
CA SER A 62 13.74 -2.06 3.38
C SER A 62 13.40 -0.59 3.11
N CYS A 63 13.17 -0.23 1.85
CA CYS A 63 12.69 1.10 1.48
C CYS A 63 11.30 1.37 2.08
N PHE A 64 10.36 0.42 1.97
CA PHE A 64 9.02 0.53 2.57
C PHE A 64 9.08 0.68 4.09
N LYS A 65 9.87 -0.15 4.81
CA LYS A 65 10.03 -0.03 6.26
C LYS A 65 10.60 1.33 6.67
N SER A 66 11.56 1.86 5.91
CA SER A 66 12.16 3.16 6.19
C SER A 66 11.18 4.31 5.92
N ALA A 67 10.37 4.18 4.87
CA ALA A 67 9.30 5.11 4.55
C ALA A 67 8.18 5.10 5.60
N ARG A 68 7.83 3.91 6.11
CA ARG A 68 6.88 3.75 7.23
C ARG A 68 7.32 4.53 8.47
N GLN A 69 8.62 4.56 8.79
CA GLN A 69 9.13 5.32 9.92
C GLN A 69 9.06 6.85 9.74
N GLN A 70 8.78 7.33 8.53
CA GLN A 70 8.62 8.76 8.23
C GLN A 70 7.15 9.22 8.29
N LEU A 71 6.21 8.30 8.46
CA LEU A 71 4.80 8.61 8.66
C LEU A 71 4.59 9.41 9.95
N GLU A 72 3.50 10.18 10.02
CA GLU A 72 3.13 10.93 11.22
C GLU A 72 2.87 9.98 12.39
N ASP A 73 2.20 8.85 12.11
CA ASP A 73 2.14 7.70 13.00
C ASP A 73 2.51 6.41 12.23
N PRO A 74 3.67 5.80 12.52
CA PRO A 74 4.13 4.57 11.86
C PRO A 74 3.31 3.32 12.23
N TYR A 75 2.41 3.39 13.22
CA TYR A 75 1.54 2.29 13.62
C TYR A 75 0.09 2.50 13.19
N ASP A 76 -0.24 3.66 12.63
CA ASP A 76 -1.56 3.91 12.07
C ASP A 76 -1.74 3.11 10.78
N ASN A 77 -2.64 2.12 10.83
CA ASN A 77 -2.95 1.25 9.71
C ASN A 77 -3.39 2.05 8.47
N LEU A 78 -4.07 3.19 8.64
CA LEU A 78 -4.51 4.02 7.53
C LEU A 78 -3.34 4.60 6.75
N GLN A 79 -2.37 5.18 7.46
CA GLN A 79 -1.17 5.76 6.85
C GLN A 79 -0.28 4.68 6.24
N VAL A 80 -0.16 3.53 6.91
CA VAL A 80 0.62 2.39 6.41
C VAL A 80 0.02 1.81 5.14
N MET A 81 -1.31 1.64 5.10
CA MET A 81 -2.01 1.16 3.90
C MET A 81 -1.95 2.18 2.76
N ALA A 82 -2.12 3.48 3.05
CA ALA A 82 -1.96 4.53 2.06
C ALA A 82 -0.53 4.55 1.47
N LEU A 83 0.50 4.37 2.30
CA LEU A 83 1.88 4.29 1.86
C LEU A 83 2.09 3.07 0.96
N PHE A 84 1.53 1.94 1.35
CA PHE A 84 1.58 0.71 0.56
C PHE A 84 0.95 0.94 -0.82
N ASP A 85 -0.28 1.44 -0.88
CA ASP A 85 -0.99 1.68 -2.14
C ASP A 85 -0.25 2.67 -3.04
N SER A 86 0.18 3.80 -2.47
CA SER A 86 0.91 4.85 -3.21
C SER A 86 2.25 4.37 -3.76
N MET A 87 2.97 3.50 -3.04
CA MET A 87 4.19 2.88 -3.55
C MET A 87 3.86 1.82 -4.59
N TYR A 88 2.92 0.92 -4.29
CA TYR A 88 2.61 -0.25 -5.10
C TYR A 88 2.29 0.15 -6.52
N ASP A 89 1.45 1.17 -6.75
CA ASP A 89 1.07 1.60 -8.10
C ASP A 89 2.28 1.96 -9.00
N LYS A 90 3.31 2.55 -8.39
CA LYS A 90 4.51 3.11 -9.06
C LYS A 90 5.67 2.11 -9.22
N LEU A 91 5.56 0.92 -8.65
CA LEU A 91 6.61 -0.10 -8.69
C LEU A 91 6.58 -0.96 -9.95
N GLU A 92 7.74 -1.48 -10.33
CA GLU A 92 7.89 -2.52 -11.34
C GLU A 92 7.31 -3.86 -10.83
N PHE A 93 6.99 -4.77 -11.75
CA PHE A 93 6.26 -6.01 -11.43
C PHE A 93 6.92 -6.89 -10.36
N GLU A 94 8.25 -7.07 -10.40
CA GLU A 94 8.96 -7.89 -9.42
C GLU A 94 9.02 -7.23 -8.04
N ASP A 95 9.13 -5.89 -7.98
CA ASP A 95 9.06 -5.14 -6.72
C ASP A 95 7.65 -5.13 -6.14
N LYS A 96 6.61 -5.06 -6.98
CA LYS A 96 5.20 -5.21 -6.57
C LYS A 96 4.99 -6.54 -5.85
N LYS A 97 5.43 -7.65 -6.45
CA LYS A 97 5.33 -8.98 -5.84
C LYS A 97 6.07 -9.05 -4.50
N ALA A 98 7.31 -8.54 -4.44
CA ALA A 98 8.11 -8.58 -3.24
C ALA A 98 7.48 -7.74 -2.11
N LEU A 99 6.96 -6.56 -2.43
CA LEU A 99 6.26 -5.70 -1.47
C LEU A 99 4.97 -6.35 -0.96
N ALA A 100 4.13 -6.89 -1.85
CA ALA A 100 2.90 -7.58 -1.46
C ALA A 100 3.17 -8.85 -0.63
N TYR A 101 4.22 -9.62 -0.97
CA TYR A 101 4.64 -10.77 -0.18
C TYR A 101 5.02 -10.36 1.24
N HIS A 102 5.91 -9.37 1.39
CA HIS A 102 6.34 -8.93 2.71
C HIS A 102 5.26 -8.21 3.52
N PHE A 103 4.30 -7.56 2.87
CA PHE A 103 3.20 -6.91 3.58
C PHE A 103 2.20 -7.92 4.18
N ALA A 104 2.13 -9.12 3.59
CA ALA A 104 1.23 -10.19 4.03
C ALA A 104 1.74 -11.01 5.23
N TYR A 105 3.02 -10.90 5.59
CA TYR A 105 3.73 -11.74 6.56
C TYR A 105 4.57 -10.92 7.53
#